data_AF-A0A3M2AJJ9-F1
#
_entry.id   AF-A0A3M2AJJ9-F1
#
_cell.length_a   1.000
_cell.length_b   1.000
_cell.length_c   1.000
_cell.angle_alpha   90.00
_cell.angle_beta   90.00
_cell.angle_gamma   90.00
#
_symmetry.space_group_name_H-M   'P 1'
#
loop_
_entity.id
_entity.type
_entity.pdbx_description
1 polymer ?
#
loop_
_entity_poly.entity_id
_entity_poly.type
_entity_poly.pdbx_seq_one_letter_code
_entity_poly.pdbx_strand_id
1 'polypeptide(L)'
;MPARSRLHLPLAVTTFALTAARAHAAPTEPGDLAHPLDAATSCQGCHAFGNPAPHAMDPPYAPFAWQGSLMANAARDPVFWAGVAIASQDDPTHTDTCIRCHSPRAFLEGRGDAISPEDLTYADFDGVTCDVCHRQMDDGQTPPGNAAYVLDDTEVDGAVPKRGPWSYAGPPMPEHPTLQDAFVGSSRMCGTCHDVTTLRERVDDDGVPMGMAFNEQRTYSEWANSAYAQPGPDFRSCQDCHMPAVADVSGCADFAAMQLHATGGRRHDLVGANRFVLELLRDLYGDAGTGDVQSIWFDRTLERLDELAPTSATIDIDAPASIDAAAGFSMTVTVTNETAHKLPTGYSEGRIAWLEVVARYGEEIVWSSGDHAPGEGPLGDPQLRTYRAVAENFATKQSFHLLENDHWVEDTRIPPKGLVPDPETDPVTDRYPLLPEGSYAHYDVVPYDFEGAEVVDATPSDPDDDLLEIEVRLLYLVNTNAYVDFLAAENVTNDAGERVKTLFDDRGGAPPVVLGRASLQIPLTGLVPPAGGSSTGGASDGGTTGASGDTTASSGTGTGTGGTDGMAMETGRGCGCDARAPAPSAPMLASVAVLLAGRRRRRRR
;
A
#
# COMPACT_ATOMS: atom_id res chain seq x y z
N MET A 1 39.39 -67.84 59.13
CA MET A 1 38.14 -67.21 58.65
C MET A 1 38.47 -65.78 58.25
N PRO A 2 38.17 -65.34 57.02
CA PRO A 2 37.93 -63.91 56.83
C PRO A 2 36.73 -63.58 55.94
N ALA A 3 36.24 -62.37 56.17
CA ALA A 3 34.96 -61.80 55.79
C ALA A 3 34.74 -61.68 54.27
N ARG A 4 33.48 -61.88 53.85
CA ARG A 4 32.96 -61.41 52.56
C ARG A 4 31.86 -60.39 52.82
N SER A 5 32.20 -59.11 52.65
CA SER A 5 31.26 -57.99 52.66
C SER A 5 30.35 -58.08 51.43
N ARG A 6 29.02 -58.08 51.66
CA ARG A 6 28.02 -57.89 50.62
C ARG A 6 27.66 -56.41 50.54
N LEU A 7 27.87 -55.82 49.37
CA LEU A 7 27.54 -54.44 49.04
C LEU A 7 26.02 -54.34 48.81
N HIS A 8 25.34 -53.44 49.53
CA HIS A 8 23.95 -53.09 49.29
C HIS A 8 23.87 -51.98 48.24
N LEU A 9 23.13 -52.21 47.16
CA LEU A 9 22.83 -51.24 46.11
C LEU A 9 21.57 -50.45 46.53
N PRO A 10 21.56 -49.11 46.54
CA PRO A 10 20.37 -48.35 46.88
C PRO A 10 19.43 -48.24 45.67
N LEU A 11 18.15 -48.49 45.92
CA LEU A 11 17.04 -48.34 44.99
C LEU A 11 16.76 -46.84 44.80
N ALA A 12 17.09 -46.27 43.64
CA ALA A 12 16.73 -44.91 43.29
C ALA A 12 15.27 -44.87 42.83
N VAL A 13 14.43 -44.16 43.58
CA VAL A 13 13.05 -43.83 43.20
C VAL A 13 13.10 -42.61 42.30
N THR A 14 12.84 -42.80 41.01
CA THR A 14 12.72 -41.71 40.03
C THR A 14 11.33 -41.12 40.12
N THR A 15 11.19 -39.98 40.81
CA THR A 15 9.99 -39.15 40.75
C THR A 15 9.90 -38.51 39.37
N PHE A 16 8.96 -38.97 38.54
CA PHE A 16 8.49 -38.23 37.38
C PHE A 16 7.77 -36.98 37.89
N ALA A 17 8.40 -35.81 37.74
CA ALA A 17 7.69 -34.56 37.81
C ALA A 17 6.84 -34.44 36.54
N LEU A 18 5.53 -34.68 36.66
CA LEU A 18 4.59 -34.16 35.67
C LEU A 18 4.66 -32.63 35.75
N THR A 19 5.42 -32.01 34.86
CA THR A 19 5.18 -30.62 34.50
C THR A 19 3.78 -30.57 33.89
N ALA A 20 2.80 -30.09 34.65
CA ALA A 20 1.56 -29.64 34.05
C ALA A 20 1.94 -28.64 32.95
N ALA A 21 1.67 -28.98 31.70
CA ALA A 21 1.67 -28.01 30.63
C ALA A 21 0.79 -26.86 31.12
N ARG A 22 1.37 -25.66 31.28
CA ARG A 22 0.57 -24.47 31.48
C ARG A 22 -0.35 -24.40 30.26
N ALA A 23 -1.65 -24.43 30.48
CA ALA A 23 -2.61 -24.14 29.43
C ALA A 23 -2.22 -22.78 28.86
N HIS A 24 -1.87 -22.75 27.57
CA HIS A 24 -1.69 -21.51 26.84
C HIS A 24 -3.02 -20.75 26.99
N ALA A 25 -2.96 -19.48 27.42
CA ALA A 25 -4.10 -18.61 27.16
C ALA A 25 -4.35 -18.63 25.66
N ALA A 26 -5.57 -18.98 25.26
CA ALA A 26 -5.94 -19.01 23.86
C ALA A 26 -6.21 -17.57 23.39
N PRO A 27 -6.03 -17.28 22.09
CA PRO A 27 -6.56 -16.07 21.49
C PRO A 27 -8.06 -15.87 21.83
N THR A 28 -8.55 -14.64 21.78
CA THR A 28 -9.98 -14.39 22.01
C THR A 28 -10.82 -14.99 20.88
N GLU A 29 -11.75 -15.87 21.23
CA GLU A 29 -12.61 -16.61 20.31
C GLU A 29 -14.07 -16.11 20.32
N PRO A 30 -14.89 -16.51 19.35
CA PRO A 30 -16.29 -16.13 19.29
C PRO A 30 -17.06 -16.52 20.56
N GLY A 31 -17.76 -15.54 21.15
CA GLY A 31 -18.51 -15.73 22.40
C GLY A 31 -17.71 -15.63 23.69
N ASP A 32 -16.40 -15.40 23.64
CA ASP A 32 -15.58 -15.21 24.86
C ASP A 32 -15.81 -13.86 25.53
N LEU A 33 -16.16 -12.82 24.76
CA LEU A 33 -16.37 -11.47 25.28
C LEU A 33 -17.76 -11.33 25.94
N ALA A 34 -17.77 -10.96 27.22
CA ALA A 34 -18.96 -10.50 27.92
C ALA A 34 -19.38 -9.09 27.47
N HIS A 35 -18.42 -8.25 27.07
CA HIS A 35 -18.65 -6.92 26.54
C HIS A 35 -18.26 -6.88 25.05
N PRO A 36 -19.26 -6.85 24.13
CA PRO A 36 -19.00 -6.75 22.70
C PRO A 36 -18.12 -5.56 22.33
N LEU A 37 -17.51 -5.61 21.16
CA LEU A 37 -16.74 -4.49 20.63
C LEU A 37 -17.65 -3.29 20.34
N ASP A 38 -17.21 -2.12 20.80
CA ASP A 38 -17.88 -0.85 20.50
C ASP A 38 -17.75 -0.50 19.01
N ALA A 39 -18.83 0.02 18.41
CA ALA A 39 -18.78 0.59 17.07
C ALA A 39 -17.92 1.86 17.02
N ALA A 40 -17.27 2.15 15.89
CA ALA A 40 -16.38 3.31 15.76
C ALA A 40 -17.10 4.65 15.98
N THR A 41 -18.40 4.70 15.65
CA THR A 41 -19.27 5.87 15.89
C THR A 41 -19.34 6.29 17.35
N SER A 42 -19.16 5.37 18.31
CA SER A 42 -19.10 5.68 19.74
C SER A 42 -17.86 6.52 20.09
N CYS A 43 -16.77 6.35 19.34
CA CYS A 43 -15.52 7.08 19.54
C CYS A 43 -15.53 8.44 18.82
N GLN A 44 -16.29 8.55 17.73
CA GLN A 44 -16.29 9.71 16.82
C GLN A 44 -16.55 11.04 17.55
N GLY A 45 -17.47 11.08 18.52
CA GLY A 45 -17.85 12.31 19.20
C GLY A 45 -16.70 13.04 19.89
N CYS A 46 -15.66 12.30 20.31
CA CYS A 46 -14.50 12.82 21.01
C CYS A 46 -13.21 12.74 20.17
N HIS A 47 -13.12 11.78 19.23
CA HIS A 47 -11.90 11.50 18.47
C HIS A 47 -11.94 11.98 17.01
N ALA A 48 -13.02 12.61 16.56
CA ALA A 48 -13.14 13.25 15.24
C ALA A 48 -13.15 14.78 15.38
N PHE A 49 -11.99 15.37 15.65
CA PHE A 49 -11.84 16.81 15.84
C PHE A 49 -10.92 17.44 14.78
N GLY A 50 -11.06 18.76 14.59
CA GLY A 50 -10.15 19.54 13.75
C GLY A 50 -8.86 19.87 14.49
N ASN A 51 -7.78 20.07 13.75
CA ASN A 51 -6.51 20.48 14.33
C ASN A 51 -6.66 21.85 15.05
N PRO A 52 -6.14 22.01 16.27
CA PRO A 52 -6.10 23.27 16.99
C PRO A 52 -5.11 24.23 16.33
N ALA A 53 -5.20 25.52 16.69
CA ALA A 53 -4.42 26.59 16.07
C ALA A 53 -2.89 26.32 15.92
N PRO A 54 -2.18 25.71 16.90
CA PRO A 54 -0.75 25.40 16.74
C PRO A 54 -0.44 24.43 15.60
N HIS A 55 -1.40 23.58 15.23
CA HIS A 55 -1.29 22.51 14.24
C HIS A 55 -2.24 22.71 13.05
N ALA A 56 -2.78 23.92 12.88
CA ALA A 56 -3.83 24.18 11.89
C ALA A 56 -3.38 23.94 10.44
N MET A 57 -2.07 23.99 10.18
CA MET A 57 -1.47 23.71 8.88
C MET A 57 -0.93 22.28 8.76
N ASP A 58 -0.89 21.53 9.85
CA ASP A 58 -0.47 20.14 9.83
C ASP A 58 -1.59 19.29 9.21
N PRO A 59 -1.27 18.13 8.63
CA PRO A 59 -2.28 17.17 8.25
C PRO A 59 -3.17 16.79 9.45
N PRO A 60 -4.44 16.42 9.22
CA PRO A 60 -5.36 16.02 10.26
C PRO A 60 -4.79 14.87 11.10
N TYR A 61 -4.70 15.07 12.41
CA TYR A 61 -4.09 14.08 13.32
C TYR A 61 -5.11 13.40 14.24
N ALA A 62 -6.37 13.82 14.18
CA ALA A 62 -7.43 13.20 14.96
C ALA A 62 -7.49 11.69 14.67
N PRO A 63 -7.61 10.81 15.69
CA PRO A 63 -7.58 9.36 15.48
C PRO A 63 -8.63 8.85 14.48
N PHE A 64 -9.74 9.57 14.33
CA PHE A 64 -10.79 9.22 13.36
C PHE A 64 -10.36 9.33 11.88
N ALA A 65 -9.17 9.88 11.59
CA ALA A 65 -8.55 9.78 10.26
C ALA A 65 -8.41 8.32 9.77
N TRP A 66 -8.38 7.36 10.71
CA TRP A 66 -8.49 5.92 10.45
C TRP A 66 -9.61 5.56 9.46
N GLN A 67 -10.74 6.27 9.48
CA GLN A 67 -11.95 5.95 8.69
C GLN A 67 -11.68 5.84 7.19
N GLY A 68 -10.69 6.56 6.66
CA GLY A 68 -10.31 6.52 5.25
C GLY A 68 -9.29 5.44 4.90
N SER A 69 -8.75 4.71 5.88
CA SER A 69 -7.72 3.69 5.68
C SER A 69 -8.32 2.37 5.19
N LEU A 70 -7.48 1.46 4.69
CA LEU A 70 -7.91 0.09 4.40
C LEU A 70 -8.23 -0.71 5.66
N MET A 71 -7.72 -0.33 6.84
CA MET A 71 -8.11 -0.99 8.10
C MET A 71 -9.60 -0.76 8.41
N ALA A 72 -10.09 0.47 8.24
CA ALA A 72 -11.51 0.82 8.44
C ALA A 72 -12.44 0.27 7.37
N ASN A 73 -11.89 -0.13 6.23
CA ASN A 73 -12.64 -0.57 5.06
C ASN A 73 -12.28 -2.01 4.66
N ALA A 74 -11.61 -2.77 5.54
CA ALA A 74 -11.16 -4.12 5.26
C ALA A 74 -12.33 -5.07 4.94
N ALA A 75 -13.48 -4.86 5.58
CA ALA A 75 -14.73 -5.58 5.34
C ALA A 75 -15.57 -5.00 4.18
N ARG A 76 -15.18 -3.85 3.62
CA ARG A 76 -15.81 -3.22 2.44
C ARG A 76 -15.05 -3.50 1.14
N ASP A 77 -13.83 -4.04 1.22
CA ASP A 77 -12.97 -4.25 0.06
C ASP A 77 -13.54 -5.34 -0.88
N PRO A 78 -13.91 -5.00 -2.13
CA PRO A 78 -14.46 -5.98 -3.06
C PRO A 78 -13.44 -7.02 -3.52
N VAL A 79 -12.13 -6.70 -3.54
CA VAL A 79 -11.08 -7.66 -3.85
C VAL A 79 -10.98 -8.71 -2.74
N PHE A 80 -11.08 -8.27 -1.49
CA PHE A 80 -11.10 -9.17 -0.33
C PHE A 80 -12.25 -10.19 -0.44
N TRP A 81 -13.48 -9.75 -0.72
CA TRP A 81 -14.61 -10.67 -0.82
C TRP A 81 -14.52 -11.64 -2.01
N ALA A 82 -13.92 -11.20 -3.12
CA ALA A 82 -13.63 -12.10 -4.23
C ALA A 82 -12.58 -13.17 -3.83
N GLY A 83 -11.54 -12.78 -3.09
CA GLY A 83 -10.56 -13.72 -2.53
C GLY A 83 -11.16 -14.69 -1.51
N VAL A 84 -12.04 -14.22 -0.62
CA VAL A 84 -12.76 -15.08 0.33
C VAL A 84 -13.65 -16.09 -0.39
N ALA A 85 -14.28 -15.70 -1.50
CA ALA A 85 -15.08 -16.63 -2.31
C ALA A 85 -14.21 -17.77 -2.88
N ILE A 86 -13.01 -17.48 -3.39
CA ILE A 86 -12.06 -18.52 -3.84
C ILE A 86 -11.59 -19.37 -2.65
N ALA A 87 -11.17 -18.75 -1.54
CA ALA A 87 -10.74 -19.47 -0.34
C ALA A 87 -11.83 -20.41 0.20
N SER A 88 -13.11 -20.01 0.14
CA SER A 88 -14.23 -20.86 0.52
C SER A 88 -14.45 -22.06 -0.40
N GLN A 89 -14.03 -21.98 -1.67
CA GLN A 89 -14.05 -23.10 -2.62
C GLN A 89 -12.95 -24.10 -2.32
N ASP A 90 -11.77 -23.56 -1.97
CA ASP A 90 -10.58 -24.34 -1.66
C ASP A 90 -10.76 -25.10 -0.34
N ASP A 91 -11.04 -24.36 0.74
CA ASP A 91 -11.30 -24.94 2.05
C ASP A 91 -12.26 -24.06 2.88
N PRO A 92 -13.58 -24.40 2.91
CA PRO A 92 -14.56 -23.63 3.67
C PRO A 92 -14.37 -23.71 5.19
N THR A 93 -13.50 -24.59 5.71
CA THR A 93 -13.26 -24.71 7.16
C THR A 93 -12.28 -23.69 7.71
N HIS A 94 -11.61 -22.91 6.83
CA HIS A 94 -10.56 -21.96 7.20
C HIS A 94 -10.81 -20.53 6.70
N THR A 95 -12.01 -20.23 6.22
CA THR A 95 -12.43 -18.87 5.84
C THR A 95 -12.56 -17.93 7.04
N ASP A 96 -12.77 -18.49 8.24
CA ASP A 96 -12.89 -17.74 9.48
C ASP A 96 -11.66 -16.89 9.81
N THR A 97 -10.48 -17.37 9.44
CA THR A 97 -9.20 -16.66 9.59
C THR A 97 -9.18 -15.37 8.77
N CYS A 98 -9.81 -15.36 7.59
CA CYS A 98 -9.94 -14.16 6.76
C CYS A 98 -10.80 -13.10 7.47
N ILE A 99 -11.96 -13.52 8.00
CA ILE A 99 -12.89 -12.65 8.72
C ILE A 99 -12.28 -12.17 10.04
N ARG A 100 -11.51 -13.00 10.72
CA ARG A 100 -10.79 -12.65 11.94
C ARG A 100 -9.85 -11.45 11.74
N CYS A 101 -9.17 -11.38 10.61
CA CYS A 101 -8.32 -10.24 10.25
C CYS A 101 -9.11 -9.02 9.74
N HIS A 102 -10.07 -9.24 8.84
CA HIS A 102 -10.70 -8.15 8.06
C HIS A 102 -12.00 -7.60 8.65
N SER A 103 -12.69 -8.37 9.49
CA SER A 103 -13.84 -7.93 10.29
C SER A 103 -13.84 -8.63 11.67
N PRO A 104 -12.89 -8.27 12.57
CA PRO A 104 -12.75 -8.92 13.87
C PRO A 104 -14.05 -8.93 14.70
N ARG A 105 -14.89 -7.89 14.56
CA ARG A 105 -16.20 -7.83 15.21
C ARG A 105 -17.16 -8.90 14.68
N ALA A 106 -17.23 -9.10 13.37
CA ALA A 106 -18.05 -10.16 12.79
C ALA A 106 -17.58 -11.53 13.29
N PHE A 107 -16.26 -11.78 13.26
CA PHE A 107 -15.67 -13.01 13.78
C PHE A 107 -16.09 -13.27 15.24
N LEU A 108 -15.82 -12.31 16.14
CA LEU A 108 -16.09 -12.44 17.58
C LEU A 108 -17.57 -12.60 17.93
N GLU A 109 -18.46 -12.07 17.10
CA GLU A 109 -19.91 -12.20 17.25
C GLU A 109 -20.49 -13.42 16.52
N GLY A 110 -19.64 -14.36 16.07
CA GLY A 110 -20.05 -15.65 15.52
C GLY A 110 -20.44 -15.62 14.03
N ARG A 111 -19.97 -14.64 13.27
CA ARG A 111 -20.12 -14.52 11.80
C ARG A 111 -18.78 -14.75 11.08
N GLY A 112 -17.92 -15.60 11.63
CA GLY A 112 -16.62 -15.92 11.04
C GLY A 112 -16.72 -16.68 9.71
N ASP A 113 -17.82 -17.38 9.47
CA ASP A 113 -18.09 -18.14 8.23
C ASP A 113 -18.67 -17.26 7.10
N ALA A 114 -18.68 -15.93 7.25
CA ALA A 114 -19.13 -15.02 6.21
C ALA A 114 -18.28 -15.17 4.94
N ILE A 115 -18.95 -15.35 3.81
CA ILE A 115 -18.31 -15.46 2.48
C ILE A 115 -18.72 -14.32 1.53
N SER A 116 -19.55 -13.41 2.03
CA SER A 116 -20.05 -12.26 1.31
C SER A 116 -20.35 -11.09 2.25
N PRO A 117 -20.31 -9.84 1.78
CA PRO A 117 -20.70 -8.70 2.59
C PRO A 117 -22.16 -8.75 3.05
N GLU A 118 -23.03 -9.47 2.34
CA GLU A 118 -24.44 -9.66 2.70
C GLU A 118 -24.65 -10.48 3.98
N ASP A 119 -23.62 -11.24 4.41
CA ASP A 119 -23.63 -12.00 5.67
C ASP A 119 -23.32 -11.12 6.89
N LEU A 120 -22.89 -9.86 6.66
CA LEU A 120 -22.48 -8.93 7.70
C LEU A 120 -23.58 -8.00 8.18
N THR A 121 -23.42 -7.50 9.41
CA THR A 121 -24.22 -6.40 9.94
C THR A 121 -23.55 -5.06 9.65
N TYR A 122 -24.30 -3.95 9.74
CA TYR A 122 -23.77 -2.62 9.46
C TYR A 122 -22.48 -2.28 10.25
N ALA A 123 -22.43 -2.64 11.53
CA ALA A 123 -21.28 -2.36 12.39
C ALA A 123 -20.05 -3.23 12.07
N ASP A 124 -20.20 -4.33 11.34
CA ASP A 124 -19.07 -5.18 10.93
C ASP A 124 -18.28 -4.57 9.78
N PHE A 125 -18.89 -3.66 9.02
CA PHE A 125 -18.22 -2.93 7.95
C PHE A 125 -17.19 -1.92 8.47
N ASP A 126 -17.16 -1.60 9.77
CA ASP A 126 -16.08 -0.83 10.38
C ASP A 126 -14.72 -1.55 10.30
N GLY A 127 -14.67 -2.83 9.87
CA GLY A 127 -13.44 -3.57 9.67
C GLY A 127 -12.64 -3.69 10.97
N VAL A 128 -11.35 -3.33 10.93
CA VAL A 128 -10.48 -3.30 12.10
C VAL A 128 -10.72 -2.02 12.91
N THR A 129 -11.80 -2.03 13.71
CA THR A 129 -12.28 -0.88 14.51
C THR A 129 -11.33 -0.49 15.65
N CYS A 130 -11.49 0.74 16.16
CA CYS A 130 -10.73 1.31 17.28
C CYS A 130 -10.66 0.35 18.47
N ASP A 131 -11.78 -0.31 18.78
CA ASP A 131 -11.91 -1.12 19.99
C ASP A 131 -11.11 -2.42 19.92
N VAL A 132 -10.85 -2.95 18.72
CA VAL A 132 -9.96 -4.12 18.55
C VAL A 132 -8.56 -3.74 18.99
N CYS A 133 -8.00 -2.67 18.42
CA CYS A 133 -6.63 -2.23 18.72
C CYS A 133 -6.48 -1.73 20.16
N HIS A 134 -7.47 -0.98 20.67
CA HIS A 134 -7.40 -0.36 21.99
C HIS A 134 -7.86 -1.27 23.14
N ARG A 135 -8.40 -2.47 22.87
CA ARG A 135 -8.58 -3.51 23.91
C ARG A 135 -7.52 -4.59 23.84
N GLN A 136 -6.75 -4.67 22.77
CA GLN A 136 -5.76 -5.72 22.63
C GLN A 136 -4.63 -5.58 23.66
N MET A 137 -4.20 -6.72 24.20
CA MET A 137 -3.17 -6.83 25.22
C MET A 137 -2.17 -7.94 24.90
N ASP A 138 -0.98 -7.83 25.49
CA ASP A 138 0.00 -8.92 25.52
C ASP A 138 -0.22 -9.75 26.79
N ASP A 139 -0.59 -11.02 26.61
CA ASP A 139 -0.72 -12.00 27.69
C ASP A 139 0.61 -12.72 28.00
N GLY A 140 1.68 -12.40 27.25
CA GLY A 140 3.00 -13.01 27.34
C GLY A 140 3.06 -14.46 26.86
N GLN A 141 2.01 -14.94 26.19
CA GLN A 141 1.86 -16.35 25.79
C GLN A 141 1.46 -16.51 24.33
N THR A 142 0.55 -15.66 23.85
CA THR A 142 0.02 -15.73 22.50
C THR A 142 1.04 -15.14 21.51
N PRO A 143 1.54 -15.92 20.54
CA PRO A 143 2.48 -15.43 19.54
C PRO A 143 1.82 -14.45 18.56
N PRO A 144 2.60 -13.64 17.83
CA PRO A 144 2.07 -12.86 16.70
C PRO A 144 1.58 -13.80 15.58
N GLY A 145 0.72 -13.26 14.73
CA GLY A 145 0.26 -13.89 13.51
C GLY A 145 -1.18 -14.42 13.52
N ASN A 146 -1.74 -14.59 12.32
CA ASN A 146 -3.08 -15.14 12.06
C ASN A 146 -4.22 -14.48 12.88
N ALA A 147 -4.09 -13.18 13.18
CA ALA A 147 -4.99 -12.43 14.04
C ALA A 147 -5.25 -13.08 15.40
N ALA A 148 -4.23 -13.72 15.97
CA ALA A 148 -4.25 -14.28 17.33
C ALA A 148 -4.24 -13.17 18.41
N TYR A 149 -5.21 -12.26 18.36
CA TYR A 149 -5.36 -11.20 19.35
C TYR A 149 -5.93 -11.73 20.65
N VAL A 150 -5.51 -11.12 21.76
CA VAL A 150 -6.13 -11.25 23.08
C VAL A 150 -6.71 -9.89 23.44
N LEU A 151 -8.02 -9.84 23.66
CA LEU A 151 -8.75 -8.62 23.98
C LEU A 151 -9.10 -8.57 25.45
N ASP A 152 -8.85 -7.42 26.08
CA ASP A 152 -9.32 -7.16 27.43
C ASP A 152 -10.85 -7.08 27.45
N ASP A 153 -11.45 -7.69 28.47
CA ASP A 153 -12.89 -7.73 28.71
C ASP A 153 -13.23 -7.40 30.17
N THR A 154 -12.23 -6.97 30.95
CA THR A 154 -12.40 -6.63 32.35
C THR A 154 -12.84 -5.18 32.49
N GLU A 155 -14.01 -4.95 33.07
CA GLU A 155 -14.46 -3.59 33.34
C GLU A 155 -13.62 -2.90 34.42
N VAL A 156 -13.39 -1.60 34.21
CA VAL A 156 -12.88 -0.65 35.20
C VAL A 156 -13.88 0.49 35.25
N ASP A 157 -14.38 0.85 36.43
CA ASP A 157 -15.36 1.94 36.60
C ASP A 157 -16.61 1.85 35.69
N GLY A 158 -17.04 0.63 35.36
CA GLY A 158 -18.31 0.35 34.65
C GLY A 158 -18.21 0.32 33.12
N ALA A 159 -16.99 0.26 32.56
CA ALA A 159 -16.77 -0.04 31.14
C ALA A 159 -15.41 -0.72 30.94
N VAL A 160 -15.23 -1.43 29.81
CA VAL A 160 -13.92 -1.98 29.44
C VAL A 160 -12.96 -0.83 29.08
N PRO A 161 -11.79 -0.73 29.72
CA PRO A 161 -10.86 0.38 29.50
C PRO A 161 -10.24 0.35 28.11
N LYS A 162 -9.95 1.53 27.56
CA LYS A 162 -9.17 1.67 26.32
C LYS A 162 -7.68 1.85 26.66
N ARG A 163 -6.83 1.10 25.98
CA ARG A 163 -5.39 1.02 26.20
C ARG A 163 -4.64 1.99 25.30
N GLY A 164 -3.58 2.61 25.82
CA GLY A 164 -2.76 3.53 25.04
C GLY A 164 -1.45 3.88 25.76
N PRO A 165 -0.57 4.69 25.15
CA PRO A 165 0.75 4.94 25.68
C PRO A 165 0.76 5.85 26.94
N TRP A 166 -0.38 6.45 27.29
CA TRP A 166 -0.46 7.49 28.30
C TRP A 166 -1.17 7.03 29.56
N SER A 167 -0.71 7.56 30.70
CA SER A 167 -1.47 7.59 31.94
C SER A 167 -2.05 9.00 32.15
N TYR A 168 -3.28 9.04 32.67
CA TYR A 168 -3.97 10.28 33.00
C TYR A 168 -4.04 10.44 34.52
N ALA A 169 -3.73 11.64 35.01
CA ALA A 169 -3.77 11.95 36.44
C ALA A 169 -4.35 13.34 36.69
N GLY A 170 -5.33 13.41 37.59
CA GLY A 170 -6.00 14.65 37.98
C GLY A 170 -7.05 15.13 36.96
N PRO A 171 -8.05 15.90 37.40
CA PRO A 171 -9.13 16.36 36.53
C PRO A 171 -8.64 17.43 35.52
N PRO A 172 -9.28 17.53 34.34
CA PRO A 172 -10.32 16.62 33.86
C PRO A 172 -9.74 15.24 33.47
N MET A 173 -10.48 14.18 33.77
CA MET A 173 -10.16 12.80 33.41
C MET A 173 -10.89 12.43 32.12
N PRO A 174 -10.37 11.53 31.27
CA PRO A 174 -11.10 11.01 30.11
C PRO A 174 -12.49 10.48 30.49
N GLU A 175 -13.45 10.64 29.57
CA GLU A 175 -14.86 10.25 29.77
C GLU A 175 -15.08 8.73 29.82
N HIS A 176 -14.12 7.94 29.32
CA HIS A 176 -14.09 6.49 29.45
C HIS A 176 -12.84 6.01 30.21
N PRO A 177 -12.88 4.84 30.86
CA PRO A 177 -11.71 4.28 31.54
C PRO A 177 -10.53 4.08 30.57
N THR A 178 -9.32 4.30 31.07
CA THR A 178 -8.09 4.19 30.29
C THR A 178 -7.04 3.38 31.04
N LEU A 179 -6.25 2.58 30.31
CA LEU A 179 -5.07 1.90 30.84
C LEU A 179 -3.82 2.28 30.05
N GLN A 180 -2.74 2.59 30.76
CA GLN A 180 -1.45 2.77 30.11
C GLN A 180 -0.89 1.40 29.71
N ASP A 181 -0.50 1.25 28.45
CA ASP A 181 -0.02 0.00 27.88
C ASP A 181 1.10 0.24 26.86
N ALA A 182 2.23 -0.44 27.05
CA ALA A 182 3.36 -0.38 26.12
C ALA A 182 3.12 -1.24 24.87
N PHE A 183 2.29 -2.28 24.95
CA PHE A 183 1.99 -3.20 23.86
C PHE A 183 1.33 -2.47 22.67
N VAL A 184 0.37 -1.58 22.95
CA VAL A 184 -0.31 -0.75 21.94
C VAL A 184 0.66 0.10 21.13
N GLY A 185 1.76 0.55 21.73
CA GLY A 185 2.82 1.30 21.07
C GLY A 185 3.91 0.46 20.41
N SER A 186 3.79 -0.88 20.37
CA SER A 186 4.83 -1.78 19.88
C SER A 186 4.52 -2.35 18.49
N SER A 187 5.54 -2.60 17.66
CA SER A 187 5.37 -3.31 16.37
C SER A 187 4.73 -4.69 16.53
N ARG A 188 4.93 -5.33 17.68
CA ARG A 188 4.34 -6.64 18.01
C ARG A 188 2.81 -6.61 17.96
N MET A 189 2.17 -5.49 18.28
CA MET A 189 0.71 -5.31 18.10
C MET A 189 0.33 -5.56 16.63
N CYS A 190 1.00 -4.89 15.69
CA CYS A 190 0.76 -4.99 14.25
C CYS A 190 1.03 -6.41 13.73
N GLY A 191 2.06 -7.08 14.27
CA GLY A 191 2.40 -8.47 13.96
C GLY A 191 1.31 -9.48 14.30
N THR A 192 0.29 -9.10 15.07
CA THR A 192 -0.88 -9.96 15.31
C THR A 192 -1.61 -10.29 14.01
N CYS A 193 -1.73 -9.33 13.08
CA CYS A 193 -2.40 -9.54 11.79
C CYS A 193 -1.41 -9.59 10.61
N HIS A 194 -0.27 -8.90 10.70
CA HIS A 194 0.71 -8.77 9.60
C HIS A 194 1.78 -9.88 9.59
N ASP A 195 1.38 -11.10 9.95
CA ASP A 195 2.17 -12.32 9.88
C ASP A 195 1.18 -13.48 9.64
N VAL A 196 1.08 -13.98 8.41
CA VAL A 196 0.01 -14.92 8.01
C VAL A 196 0.61 -16.24 7.59
N THR A 197 0.18 -17.30 8.26
CA THR A 197 0.56 -18.69 7.95
C THR A 197 -0.67 -19.45 7.49
N THR A 198 -0.57 -20.19 6.39
CA THR A 198 -1.64 -21.12 5.98
C THR A 198 -1.30 -22.53 6.43
N LEU A 199 -2.28 -23.43 6.42
CA LEU A 199 -2.17 -24.72 7.11
C LEU A 199 -1.36 -25.78 6.36
N ARG A 200 -1.09 -25.55 5.07
CA ARG A 200 -0.33 -26.50 4.27
C ARG A 200 1.11 -26.54 4.77
N GLU A 201 1.71 -27.72 4.77
CA GLU A 201 3.14 -27.87 5.08
C GLU A 201 3.96 -27.34 3.90
N ARG A 202 4.87 -26.41 4.17
CA ARG A 202 5.76 -25.87 3.16
C ARG A 202 6.68 -26.97 2.63
N VAL A 203 6.87 -26.99 1.32
CA VAL A 203 7.84 -27.87 0.64
C VAL A 203 8.95 -27.06 -0.05
N ASP A 204 10.08 -27.71 -0.28
CA ASP A 204 11.17 -27.17 -1.10
C ASP A 204 10.96 -27.45 -2.61
N ASP A 205 11.96 -27.09 -3.43
CA ASP A 205 11.92 -27.25 -4.90
C ASP A 205 11.86 -28.72 -5.37
N ASP A 206 12.21 -29.67 -4.48
CA ASP A 206 12.11 -31.10 -4.72
C ASP A 206 10.80 -31.70 -4.16
N GLY A 207 9.94 -30.86 -3.58
CA GLY A 207 8.69 -31.26 -2.93
C GLY A 207 8.90 -31.92 -1.56
N VAL A 208 10.07 -31.73 -0.95
CA VAL A 208 10.38 -32.29 0.37
C VAL A 208 9.80 -31.36 1.45
N PRO A 209 9.03 -31.90 2.41
CA PRO A 209 8.48 -31.09 3.49
C PRO A 209 9.58 -30.44 4.34
N MET A 210 9.40 -29.15 4.61
CA MET A 210 10.35 -28.32 5.36
C MET A 210 10.09 -28.34 6.89
N GLY A 211 9.06 -29.06 7.34
CA GLY A 211 8.70 -29.15 8.76
C GLY A 211 8.10 -27.88 9.34
N MET A 212 7.56 -27.01 8.48
CA MET A 212 6.90 -25.76 8.85
C MET A 212 5.69 -25.52 7.96
N ALA A 213 4.72 -24.79 8.48
CA ALA A 213 3.54 -24.39 7.72
C ALA A 213 3.89 -23.29 6.69
N PHE A 214 3.07 -23.16 5.65
CA PHE A 214 3.37 -22.26 4.54
C PHE A 214 3.27 -20.80 4.98
N ASN A 215 4.37 -20.08 4.77
CA ASN A 215 4.61 -18.73 5.25
C ASN A 215 4.08 -17.66 4.30
N GLU A 216 2.76 -17.59 4.10
CA GLU A 216 2.14 -16.75 3.07
C GLU A 216 2.48 -15.25 3.18
N GLN A 217 2.35 -14.65 4.37
CA GLN A 217 2.80 -13.28 4.64
C GLN A 217 3.74 -13.24 5.83
N ARG A 218 4.83 -12.47 5.71
CA ARG A 218 5.86 -12.36 6.74
C ARG A 218 6.26 -10.92 7.05
N THR A 219 5.39 -9.93 6.83
CA THR A 219 5.74 -8.51 7.02
C THR A 219 6.31 -8.21 8.41
N TYR A 220 5.69 -8.74 9.47
CA TYR A 220 6.21 -8.58 10.83
C TYR A 220 7.52 -9.34 11.04
N SER A 221 7.62 -10.58 10.57
CA SER A 221 8.84 -11.38 10.69
C SER A 221 10.01 -10.78 9.89
N GLU A 222 9.77 -10.25 8.69
CA GLU A 222 10.73 -9.49 7.88
C GLU A 222 11.26 -8.26 8.65
N TRP A 223 10.37 -7.54 9.35
CA TRP A 223 10.76 -6.44 10.23
C TRP A 223 11.56 -6.92 11.44
N ALA A 224 11.07 -7.96 12.14
CA ALA A 224 11.68 -8.50 13.35
C ALA A 224 13.10 -9.00 13.11
N ASN A 225 13.37 -9.53 11.91
CA ASN A 225 14.67 -10.02 11.45
C ASN A 225 15.54 -8.93 10.80
N SER A 226 15.11 -7.67 10.76
CA SER A 226 15.86 -6.55 10.18
C SER A 226 16.63 -5.72 11.21
N ALA A 227 17.47 -4.79 10.74
CA ALA A 227 18.13 -3.81 11.60
C ALA A 227 17.14 -2.88 12.32
N TYR A 228 15.93 -2.69 11.79
CA TYR A 228 14.92 -1.76 12.32
C TYR A 228 14.23 -2.27 13.59
N ALA A 229 14.24 -3.58 13.84
CA ALA A 229 13.71 -4.15 15.08
C ALA A 229 14.74 -4.15 16.22
N GLN A 230 16.03 -3.96 15.90
CA GLN A 230 17.10 -4.01 16.88
C GLN A 230 17.30 -2.65 17.58
N PRO A 231 17.56 -2.61 18.89
CA PRO A 231 17.90 -1.37 19.58
C PRO A 231 19.12 -0.70 18.94
N GLY A 232 18.97 0.54 18.48
CA GLY A 232 20.04 1.25 17.81
C GLY A 232 19.57 2.51 17.09
N PRO A 233 20.48 3.23 16.41
CA PRO A 233 20.12 4.44 15.65
C PRO A 233 19.13 4.16 14.51
N ASP A 234 19.17 2.96 13.96
CA ASP A 234 18.30 2.50 12.88
C ASP A 234 16.93 2.00 13.37
N PHE A 235 16.71 1.83 14.69
CA PHE A 235 15.44 1.31 15.20
C PHE A 235 14.26 2.15 14.72
N ARG A 236 13.27 1.50 14.09
CA ARG A 236 11.99 2.11 13.72
C ARG A 236 10.90 1.07 13.92
N SER A 237 9.89 1.42 14.71
CA SER A 237 8.69 0.61 14.88
C SER A 237 7.74 0.75 13.68
N CYS A 238 6.78 -0.16 13.55
CA CYS A 238 5.71 -0.04 12.54
C CYS A 238 5.00 1.32 12.67
N GLN A 239 4.74 1.75 13.90
CA GLN A 239 4.07 3.00 14.22
C GLN A 239 4.90 4.24 13.85
N ASP A 240 6.24 4.17 13.89
CA ASP A 240 7.08 5.32 13.55
C ASP A 240 6.88 5.75 12.08
N CYS A 241 6.62 4.79 11.19
CA CYS A 241 6.35 5.04 9.77
C CYS A 241 4.85 5.13 9.43
N HIS A 242 4.04 4.19 9.91
CA HIS A 242 2.62 4.09 9.52
C HIS A 242 1.65 4.83 10.44
N MET A 243 2.12 5.30 11.60
CA MET A 243 1.36 6.13 12.54
C MET A 243 2.15 7.35 13.03
N PRO A 244 2.64 8.25 12.15
CA PRO A 244 3.66 9.22 12.55
C PRO A 244 3.27 10.09 13.73
N ALA A 245 4.25 10.36 14.59
CA ALA A 245 4.04 11.11 15.82
C ALA A 245 3.72 12.58 15.55
N VAL A 246 2.82 13.14 16.36
CA VAL A 246 2.52 14.58 16.38
C VAL A 246 2.76 15.07 17.79
N ALA A 247 3.79 15.87 18.00
CA ALA A 247 4.18 16.35 19.31
C ALA A 247 3.10 17.23 19.95
N ASP A 248 3.01 17.21 21.29
CA ASP A 248 2.20 18.14 22.08
C ASP A 248 0.70 18.22 21.71
N VAL A 249 0.08 17.09 21.35
CA VAL A 249 -1.36 16.97 21.12
C VAL A 249 -2.06 16.05 22.13
N SER A 250 -3.37 16.25 22.34
CA SER A 250 -4.21 15.34 23.11
C SER A 250 -4.81 14.25 22.23
N GLY A 251 -5.31 13.18 22.86
CA GLY A 251 -6.05 12.12 22.17
C GLY A 251 -7.51 12.47 21.86
N CYS A 252 -8.10 13.44 22.55
CA CYS A 252 -9.54 13.76 22.49
C CYS A 252 -9.79 15.28 22.37
N ALA A 253 -10.88 15.64 21.68
CA ALA A 253 -11.34 17.00 21.43
C ALA A 253 -11.49 17.84 22.70
N ASP A 254 -12.11 17.27 23.74
CA ASP A 254 -12.35 17.97 25.02
C ASP A 254 -11.05 18.29 25.78
N PHE A 255 -9.95 17.66 25.37
CA PHE A 255 -8.64 17.78 26.00
C PHE A 255 -7.59 18.48 25.13
N ALA A 256 -7.97 18.96 23.93
CA ALA A 256 -7.09 19.53 22.90
C ALA A 256 -6.13 20.64 23.38
N ALA A 257 -6.36 21.21 24.58
CA ALA A 257 -5.52 22.23 25.20
C ALA A 257 -5.15 22.00 26.68
N MET A 258 -5.48 20.84 27.28
CA MET A 258 -5.37 20.64 28.74
C MET A 258 -4.53 19.44 29.17
N GLN A 259 -4.47 18.38 28.36
CA GLN A 259 -3.73 17.15 28.69
C GLN A 259 -2.80 16.80 27.52
N LEU A 260 -1.84 17.68 27.26
CA LEU A 260 -0.83 17.48 26.21
C LEU A 260 0.27 16.55 26.73
N HIS A 261 0.67 15.59 25.92
CA HIS A 261 1.74 14.67 26.24
C HIS A 261 2.98 15.00 25.39
N ALA A 262 4.14 15.12 26.03
CA ALA A 262 5.40 15.48 25.35
C ALA A 262 5.81 14.46 24.26
N THR A 263 5.40 13.20 24.39
CA THR A 263 5.61 12.16 23.36
C THR A 263 4.66 12.29 22.17
N GLY A 264 3.67 13.19 22.27
CA GLY A 264 2.70 13.45 21.23
C GLY A 264 1.70 12.33 20.99
N GLY A 265 0.69 12.62 20.18
CA GLY A 265 -0.24 11.64 19.64
C GLY A 265 0.38 10.85 18.48
N ARG A 266 -0.40 9.92 17.92
CA ARG A 266 -0.04 9.16 16.73
C ARG A 266 -1.14 9.34 15.70
N ARG A 267 -0.77 9.73 14.48
CA ARG A 267 -1.73 9.76 13.36
C ARG A 267 -2.21 8.34 13.10
N HIS A 268 -3.48 8.20 12.74
CA HIS A 268 -4.03 6.91 12.30
C HIS A 268 -4.17 6.89 10.78
N ASP A 269 -3.11 7.30 10.10
CA ASP A 269 -3.04 7.33 8.64
C ASP A 269 -3.12 5.92 8.07
N LEU A 270 -2.28 5.02 8.60
CA LEU A 270 -2.31 3.58 8.35
C LEU A 270 -2.28 3.24 6.85
N VAL A 271 -1.54 4.05 6.08
CA VAL A 271 -1.45 3.94 4.63
C VAL A 271 -0.46 2.84 4.21
N GLY A 272 -0.86 2.09 3.18
CA GLY A 272 0.00 1.27 2.35
C GLY A 272 0.01 1.80 0.92
N ALA A 273 0.22 0.94 -0.08
CA ALA A 273 0.33 1.35 -1.49
C ALA A 273 -0.86 0.98 -2.39
N ASN A 274 -1.98 0.48 -1.84
CA ASN A 274 -3.16 0.11 -2.63
C ASN A 274 -4.09 1.31 -2.89
N ARG A 275 -3.58 2.25 -3.70
CA ARG A 275 -4.28 3.49 -4.08
C ARG A 275 -5.61 3.20 -4.79
N PHE A 276 -5.59 2.26 -5.75
CA PHE A 276 -6.75 1.99 -6.59
C PHE A 276 -7.97 1.54 -5.78
N VAL A 277 -7.79 0.62 -4.82
CA VAL A 277 -8.91 0.19 -3.98
C VAL A 277 -9.41 1.33 -3.07
N LEU A 278 -8.54 2.21 -2.58
CA LEU A 278 -9.00 3.39 -1.83
C LEU A 278 -9.88 4.32 -2.68
N GLU A 279 -9.50 4.56 -3.94
CA GLU A 279 -10.30 5.35 -4.87
C GLU A 279 -11.62 4.65 -5.24
N LEU A 280 -11.61 3.32 -5.35
CA LEU A 280 -12.81 2.52 -5.59
C LEU A 280 -13.76 2.60 -4.38
N LEU A 281 -13.25 2.42 -3.17
CA LEU A 281 -14.01 2.52 -1.93
C LEU A 281 -14.58 3.93 -1.74
N ARG A 282 -13.82 4.98 -2.09
CA ARG A 282 -14.32 6.35 -2.10
C ARG A 282 -15.51 6.52 -3.04
N ASP A 283 -15.48 5.92 -4.22
CA ASP A 283 -16.59 6.09 -5.16
C ASP A 283 -17.82 5.25 -4.75
N LEU A 284 -17.60 4.05 -4.19
CA LEU A 284 -18.67 3.17 -3.74
C LEU A 284 -19.34 3.65 -2.45
N TYR A 285 -18.55 4.08 -1.46
CA TYR A 285 -18.99 4.35 -0.10
C TYR A 285 -18.89 5.83 0.32
N GLY A 286 -18.21 6.65 -0.50
CA GLY A 286 -18.09 8.09 -0.33
C GLY A 286 -19.39 8.86 -0.57
N ASP A 287 -19.29 10.18 -0.55
CA ASP A 287 -20.42 11.11 -0.70
C ASP A 287 -21.19 10.93 -2.03
N ALA A 288 -20.52 10.45 -3.08
CA ALA A 288 -21.12 10.17 -4.39
C ALA A 288 -21.74 8.76 -4.49
N GLY A 289 -21.34 7.84 -3.61
CA GLY A 289 -21.81 6.46 -3.54
C GLY A 289 -22.92 6.29 -2.50
N THR A 290 -22.74 5.37 -1.55
CA THR A 290 -23.71 5.14 -0.47
C THR A 290 -23.71 6.25 0.59
N GLY A 291 -22.61 7.00 0.73
CA GLY A 291 -22.43 8.00 1.79
C GLY A 291 -22.17 7.40 3.18
N ASP A 292 -21.79 6.13 3.27
CA ASP A 292 -21.45 5.46 4.54
C ASP A 292 -20.17 6.03 5.16
N VAL A 293 -19.24 6.48 4.33
CA VAL A 293 -17.97 7.10 4.74
C VAL A 293 -17.85 8.44 4.03
N GLN A 294 -17.53 9.51 4.74
CA GLN A 294 -17.37 10.82 4.09
C GLN A 294 -16.12 10.82 3.19
N SER A 295 -16.24 11.31 1.95
CA SER A 295 -15.15 11.27 0.95
C SER A 295 -13.86 11.94 1.43
N ILE A 296 -13.98 12.97 2.28
CA ILE A 296 -12.83 13.68 2.86
C ILE A 296 -11.85 12.77 3.60
N TRP A 297 -12.32 11.65 4.18
CA TRP A 297 -11.43 10.71 4.85
C TRP A 297 -10.58 9.93 3.85
N PHE A 298 -11.17 9.47 2.74
CA PHE A 298 -10.42 8.83 1.67
C PHE A 298 -9.43 9.80 1.01
N ASP A 299 -9.86 11.05 0.74
CA ASP A 299 -9.00 12.05 0.11
C ASP A 299 -7.73 12.33 0.95
N ARG A 300 -7.88 12.43 2.28
CA ARG A 300 -6.75 12.57 3.21
C ARG A 300 -5.83 11.35 3.22
N THR A 301 -6.39 10.14 3.17
CA THR A 301 -5.60 8.90 3.07
C THR A 301 -4.81 8.86 1.77
N LEU A 302 -5.42 9.27 0.64
CA LEU A 302 -4.79 9.32 -0.67
C LEU A 302 -3.66 10.36 -0.73
N GLU A 303 -3.88 11.55 -0.17
CA GLU A 303 -2.81 12.57 -0.01
C GLU A 303 -1.62 12.01 0.77
N ARG A 304 -1.90 11.26 1.84
CA ARG A 304 -0.86 10.66 2.67
C ARG A 304 -0.13 9.51 1.98
N LEU A 305 -0.82 8.75 1.15
CA LEU A 305 -0.21 7.73 0.29
C LEU A 305 0.76 8.39 -0.70
N ASP A 306 0.38 9.51 -1.31
CA ASP A 306 1.22 10.24 -2.27
C ASP A 306 2.49 10.83 -1.61
N GLU A 307 2.44 11.13 -0.33
CA GLU A 307 3.63 11.51 0.46
C GLU A 307 4.52 10.31 0.79
N LEU A 308 3.94 9.20 1.24
CA LEU A 308 4.71 8.07 1.78
C LEU A 308 5.27 7.17 0.68
N ALA A 309 4.46 6.81 -0.32
CA ALA A 309 4.83 5.78 -1.29
C ALA A 309 6.16 6.07 -2.01
N PRO A 310 6.44 7.29 -2.52
CA PRO A 310 7.69 7.59 -3.22
C PRO A 310 8.94 7.59 -2.33
N THR A 311 8.80 7.43 -1.02
CA THR A 311 9.93 7.33 -0.06
C THR A 311 10.30 5.88 0.24
N SER A 312 9.62 4.91 -0.36
CA SER A 312 9.83 3.48 -0.08
C SER A 312 11.13 2.95 -0.68
N ALA A 313 11.64 3.60 -1.73
CA ALA A 313 12.92 3.28 -2.35
C ALA A 313 13.71 4.51 -2.77
N THR A 314 15.04 4.39 -2.65
CA THR A 314 16.00 5.29 -3.28
C THR A 314 16.49 4.68 -4.59
N ILE A 315 16.63 5.50 -5.65
CA ILE A 315 17.16 5.08 -6.95
C ILE A 315 18.41 5.90 -7.26
N ASP A 316 19.52 5.21 -7.57
CA ASP A 316 20.76 5.81 -8.05
C ASP A 316 21.04 5.35 -9.49
N ILE A 317 21.43 6.28 -10.36
CA ILE A 317 21.74 6.02 -11.77
C ILE A 317 23.23 6.29 -11.99
N ASP A 318 23.98 5.27 -12.39
CA ASP A 318 25.37 5.38 -12.84
C ASP A 318 25.41 5.23 -14.37
N ALA A 319 25.70 6.33 -15.06
CA ALA A 319 25.67 6.43 -16.52
C ALA A 319 26.89 7.20 -17.05
N PRO A 320 27.27 7.02 -18.33
CA PRO A 320 28.38 7.76 -18.93
C PRO A 320 28.18 9.28 -18.90
N ALA A 321 29.27 10.05 -18.91
CA ALA A 321 29.22 11.51 -18.93
C ALA A 321 28.70 12.10 -20.25
N SER A 322 28.62 11.29 -21.32
CA SER A 322 28.05 11.63 -22.63
C SER A 322 27.64 10.34 -23.36
N ILE A 323 26.58 10.40 -24.14
CA ILE A 323 26.05 9.25 -24.93
C ILE A 323 26.18 9.56 -26.42
N ASP A 324 26.62 8.59 -27.21
CA ASP A 324 26.53 8.64 -28.68
C ASP A 324 25.30 7.84 -29.10
N ALA A 325 24.29 8.53 -29.63
CA ALA A 325 23.01 7.93 -30.00
C ALA A 325 23.18 6.78 -30.98
N ALA A 326 24.08 6.89 -31.95
CA ALA A 326 24.32 5.86 -32.95
C ALA A 326 25.08 4.65 -32.40
N ALA A 327 25.81 4.80 -31.30
CA ALA A 327 26.54 3.72 -30.65
C ALA A 327 25.73 3.01 -29.56
N GLY A 328 24.76 3.72 -28.95
CA GLY A 328 24.06 3.25 -27.76
C GLY A 328 24.89 3.47 -26.48
N PHE A 329 24.41 2.93 -25.36
CA PHE A 329 25.10 3.06 -24.08
C PHE A 329 24.72 1.97 -23.09
N SER A 330 25.56 1.77 -22.08
CA SER A 330 25.24 0.97 -20.91
C SER A 330 25.16 1.87 -19.68
N MET A 331 24.27 1.54 -18.75
CA MET A 331 24.17 2.18 -17.45
C MET A 331 23.84 1.16 -16.36
N THR A 332 23.99 1.56 -15.10
CA THR A 332 23.60 0.74 -13.96
C THR A 332 22.60 1.52 -13.10
N VAL A 333 21.51 0.87 -12.72
CA VAL A 333 20.53 1.39 -11.78
C VAL A 333 20.69 0.63 -10.46
N THR A 334 20.86 1.34 -9.35
CA THR A 334 20.77 0.74 -8.01
C THR A 334 19.45 1.16 -7.37
N VAL A 335 18.67 0.17 -6.92
CA VAL A 335 17.43 0.39 -6.17
C VAL A 335 17.65 -0.04 -4.74
N THR A 336 17.51 0.87 -3.79
CA THR A 336 17.69 0.61 -2.35
C THR A 336 16.33 0.59 -1.67
N ASN A 337 16.06 -0.44 -0.88
CA ASN A 337 14.85 -0.54 -0.06
C ASN A 337 14.99 0.30 1.21
N GLU A 338 14.15 1.32 1.35
CA GLU A 338 14.10 2.20 2.52
C GLU A 338 13.03 1.76 3.54
N THR A 339 12.27 0.71 3.23
CA THR A 339 11.30 0.12 4.14
C THR A 339 11.96 -0.85 5.11
N ALA A 340 11.27 -1.09 6.24
CA ALA A 340 11.75 -1.97 7.29
C ALA A 340 11.33 -3.44 7.12
N HIS A 341 10.75 -3.79 5.97
CA HIS A 341 10.32 -5.13 5.56
C HIS A 341 10.71 -5.34 4.08
N LYS A 342 10.33 -6.44 3.44
CA LYS A 342 10.61 -6.60 2.01
C LYS A 342 9.89 -5.51 1.19
N LEU A 343 10.43 -5.16 0.03
CA LEU A 343 9.82 -4.21 -0.90
C LEU A 343 9.45 -4.90 -2.22
N PRO A 344 8.15 -4.97 -2.56
CA PRO A 344 6.99 -4.79 -1.65
C PRO A 344 6.86 -5.93 -0.61
N THR A 345 6.11 -5.74 0.47
CA THR A 345 5.79 -6.80 1.47
C THR A 345 4.30 -7.21 1.38
N GLY A 346 3.87 -8.15 2.22
CA GLY A 346 2.48 -8.56 2.40
C GLY A 346 2.03 -9.61 1.38
N TYR A 347 0.71 -9.68 1.15
CA TYR A 347 0.04 -10.70 0.34
C TYR A 347 0.73 -10.92 -1.01
N SER A 348 1.11 -12.14 -1.33
CA SER A 348 1.95 -12.40 -2.51
C SER A 348 1.23 -12.25 -3.84
N GLU A 349 -0.05 -12.63 -3.88
CA GLU A 349 -0.80 -12.78 -5.12
C GLU A 349 -1.28 -11.41 -5.64
N GLY A 350 -1.18 -11.23 -6.95
CA GLY A 350 -1.57 -9.97 -7.59
C GLY A 350 -0.70 -8.77 -7.24
N ARG A 351 0.52 -8.95 -6.69
CA ARG A 351 1.47 -7.85 -6.39
C ARG A 351 2.75 -7.96 -7.22
N ILE A 352 3.14 -6.86 -7.85
CA ILE A 352 4.39 -6.76 -8.60
C ILE A 352 4.94 -5.33 -8.51
N ALA A 353 6.24 -5.18 -8.27
CA ALA A 353 6.96 -3.96 -8.57
C ALA A 353 7.92 -4.19 -9.75
N TRP A 354 8.30 -3.14 -10.46
CA TRP A 354 9.28 -3.21 -11.53
C TRP A 354 9.97 -1.88 -11.76
N LEU A 355 11.15 -1.93 -12.38
CA LEU A 355 11.84 -0.75 -12.87
C LEU A 355 11.31 -0.39 -14.26
N GLU A 356 10.85 0.84 -14.39
CA GLU A 356 10.63 1.49 -15.67
C GLU A 356 11.76 2.48 -15.91
N VAL A 357 12.36 2.39 -17.09
CA VAL A 357 13.45 3.25 -17.55
C VAL A 357 13.00 3.89 -18.85
N VAL A 358 13.04 5.23 -18.91
CA VAL A 358 12.70 5.97 -20.13
C VAL A 358 13.76 7.03 -20.40
N ALA A 359 14.37 6.98 -21.58
CA ALA A 359 15.33 7.95 -22.06
C ALA A 359 14.73 8.77 -23.22
N ARG A 360 14.64 10.09 -23.05
CA ARG A 360 13.99 11.01 -23.99
C ARG A 360 14.96 12.05 -24.52
N TYR A 361 14.82 12.37 -25.80
CA TYR A 361 15.43 13.54 -26.42
C TYR A 361 14.30 14.48 -26.87
N GLY A 362 14.14 15.61 -26.18
CA GLY A 362 12.93 16.43 -26.32
C GLY A 362 11.66 15.64 -25.97
N GLU A 363 10.74 15.54 -26.92
CA GLU A 363 9.49 14.76 -26.77
C GLU A 363 9.61 13.30 -27.25
N GLU A 364 10.72 12.94 -27.93
CA GLU A 364 10.93 11.61 -28.48
C GLU A 364 11.49 10.66 -27.40
N ILE A 365 10.81 9.53 -27.19
CA ILE A 365 11.37 8.41 -26.41
C ILE A 365 12.33 7.66 -27.33
N VAL A 366 13.62 7.70 -27.01
CA VAL A 366 14.67 7.03 -27.79
C VAL A 366 14.88 5.60 -27.29
N TRP A 367 14.89 5.41 -25.97
CA TRP A 367 15.01 4.09 -25.35
C TRP A 367 14.06 3.94 -24.18
N SER A 368 13.56 2.72 -24.00
CA SER A 368 12.74 2.34 -22.85
C SER A 368 12.95 0.89 -22.44
N SER A 369 12.65 0.59 -21.18
CA SER A 369 12.48 -0.76 -20.63
C SER A 369 11.48 -0.69 -19.49
N GLY A 370 10.69 -1.75 -19.28
CA GLY A 370 9.64 -1.79 -18.27
C GLY A 370 8.40 -0.96 -18.62
N ASP A 371 8.16 -0.73 -19.91
CA ASP A 371 6.96 -0.06 -20.41
C ASP A 371 5.70 -0.78 -19.92
N HIS A 372 4.61 -0.05 -19.73
CA HIS A 372 3.33 -0.60 -19.31
C HIS A 372 2.17 0.12 -20.02
N ALA A 373 1.07 -0.60 -20.26
CA ALA A 373 -0.17 0.02 -20.65
C ALA A 373 -0.88 0.60 -19.41
N PRO A 374 -1.68 1.66 -19.55
CA PRO A 374 -2.49 2.18 -18.44
C PRO A 374 -3.35 1.07 -17.83
N GLY A 375 -3.26 0.90 -16.50
CA GLY A 375 -4.02 -0.10 -15.78
C GLY A 375 -3.48 -1.54 -15.87
N GLU A 376 -2.33 -1.75 -16.51
CA GLU A 376 -1.70 -3.06 -16.66
C GLU A 376 -0.34 -3.14 -15.93
N GLY A 377 0.18 -4.37 -15.81
CA GLY A 377 1.55 -4.60 -15.35
C GLY A 377 2.60 -4.31 -16.43
N PRO A 378 3.89 -4.58 -16.14
CA PRO A 378 4.95 -4.37 -17.11
C PRO A 378 4.77 -5.25 -18.35
N LEU A 379 4.99 -4.66 -19.53
CA LEU A 379 5.19 -5.36 -20.78
C LEU A 379 6.55 -6.06 -20.74
N GLY A 380 6.60 -7.28 -21.28
CA GLY A 380 7.84 -8.07 -21.30
C GLY A 380 8.86 -7.50 -22.28
N ASP A 381 10.06 -7.22 -21.77
CA ASP A 381 11.25 -6.90 -22.57
C ASP A 381 12.49 -7.63 -22.02
N PRO A 382 13.60 -7.75 -22.79
CA PRO A 382 14.77 -8.51 -22.38
C PRO A 382 15.48 -8.00 -21.11
N GLN A 383 15.23 -6.74 -20.72
CA GLN A 383 15.89 -6.06 -19.60
C GLN A 383 14.93 -5.78 -18.44
N LEU A 384 13.66 -6.19 -18.57
CA LEU A 384 12.64 -6.00 -17.55
C LEU A 384 13.11 -6.54 -16.20
N ARG A 385 13.11 -5.66 -15.19
CA ARG A 385 13.44 -6.04 -13.81
C ARG A 385 12.20 -5.94 -12.92
N THR A 386 11.74 -7.09 -12.42
CA THR A 386 10.56 -7.20 -11.55
C THR A 386 10.93 -7.63 -10.12
N TYR A 387 10.10 -7.25 -9.16
CA TYR A 387 10.18 -7.61 -7.74
C TYR A 387 8.81 -8.12 -7.31
N ARG A 388 8.69 -9.43 -7.08
CA ARG A 388 7.44 -10.11 -6.73
C ARG A 388 7.71 -11.42 -5.98
N ALA A 389 6.68 -11.95 -5.34
CA ALA A 389 6.68 -13.31 -4.83
C ALA A 389 5.59 -14.12 -5.54
N VAL A 390 5.92 -15.35 -5.90
CA VAL A 390 5.00 -16.27 -6.58
C VAL A 390 4.96 -17.56 -5.79
N ALA A 391 3.78 -17.87 -5.27
CA ALA A 391 3.48 -19.12 -4.60
C ALA A 391 2.63 -20.01 -5.50
N GLU A 392 2.72 -21.32 -5.26
CA GLU A 392 1.86 -22.30 -5.89
C GLU A 392 1.58 -23.48 -4.95
N ASN A 393 0.59 -24.29 -5.33
CA ASN A 393 0.56 -25.67 -4.90
C ASN A 393 1.58 -26.48 -5.72
N PHE A 394 2.58 -27.07 -5.07
CA PHE A 394 3.67 -27.78 -5.70
C PHE A 394 3.20 -28.95 -6.57
N ALA A 395 2.14 -29.66 -6.15
CA ALA A 395 1.67 -30.86 -6.83
C ALA A 395 0.84 -30.53 -8.08
N THR A 396 -0.02 -29.51 -8.00
CA THR A 396 -0.93 -29.13 -9.09
C THR A 396 -0.40 -28.01 -9.97
N LYS A 397 0.64 -27.27 -9.52
CA LYS A 397 1.18 -26.07 -10.16
C LYS A 397 0.16 -24.94 -10.30
N GLN A 398 -0.84 -24.93 -9.44
CA GLN A 398 -1.84 -23.87 -9.39
C GLN A 398 -1.34 -22.74 -8.48
N SER A 399 -1.44 -21.51 -8.95
CA SER A 399 -1.26 -20.27 -8.17
C SER A 399 -2.61 -19.58 -7.98
N PHE A 400 -2.64 -18.51 -7.17
CA PHE A 400 -3.85 -17.71 -6.87
C PHE A 400 -4.88 -18.40 -5.97
N HIS A 401 -4.53 -19.56 -5.42
CA HIS A 401 -5.30 -20.28 -4.41
C HIS A 401 -4.55 -20.20 -3.07
N LEU A 402 -4.66 -19.08 -2.36
CA LEU A 402 -3.90 -18.80 -1.13
C LEU A 402 -3.88 -19.98 -0.14
N LEU A 403 -5.02 -20.66 0.08
CA LEU A 403 -5.11 -21.75 1.06
C LEU A 403 -4.46 -23.05 0.56
N GLU A 404 -4.24 -23.18 -0.75
CA GLU A 404 -3.66 -24.37 -1.37
C GLU A 404 -2.15 -24.24 -1.63
N ASN A 405 -1.61 -23.03 -1.56
CA ASN A 405 -0.19 -22.77 -1.74
C ASN A 405 0.65 -23.47 -0.67
N ASP A 406 1.69 -24.17 -1.11
CA ASP A 406 2.64 -24.89 -0.25
C ASP A 406 4.10 -24.77 -0.70
N HIS A 407 4.37 -24.08 -1.81
CA HIS A 407 5.70 -23.87 -2.36
C HIS A 407 5.90 -22.44 -2.87
N TRP A 408 7.09 -21.88 -2.61
CA TRP A 408 7.53 -20.62 -3.19
C TRP A 408 8.29 -20.89 -4.48
N VAL A 409 7.73 -20.49 -5.63
CA VAL A 409 8.39 -20.57 -6.93
C VAL A 409 9.50 -19.53 -7.04
N GLU A 410 9.22 -18.31 -6.56
CA GLU A 410 10.18 -17.24 -6.46
C GLU A 410 9.78 -16.23 -5.40
N ASP A 411 10.77 -15.53 -4.84
CA ASP A 411 10.59 -14.32 -4.07
C ASP A 411 11.78 -13.42 -4.36
N THR A 412 11.52 -12.45 -5.23
CA THR A 412 12.48 -11.48 -5.75
C THR A 412 12.27 -10.11 -5.13
N ARG A 413 11.53 -10.00 -4.03
CA ARG A 413 11.27 -8.73 -3.34
C ARG A 413 12.53 -8.28 -2.59
N ILE A 414 12.82 -6.97 -2.60
CA ILE A 414 14.09 -6.45 -2.07
C ILE A 414 14.09 -6.57 -0.53
N PRO A 415 15.08 -7.23 0.09
CA PRO A 415 15.18 -7.34 1.55
C PRO A 415 15.25 -5.98 2.27
N PRO A 416 14.79 -5.86 3.53
CA PRO A 416 15.09 -4.68 4.33
C PRO A 416 16.54 -4.68 4.79
N LYS A 417 17.03 -3.50 5.16
CA LYS A 417 18.36 -3.33 5.75
C LYS A 417 18.56 -4.26 6.95
N GLY A 418 19.62 -5.05 6.91
CA GLY A 418 20.00 -5.94 8.00
C GLY A 418 19.17 -7.21 8.13
N LEU A 419 18.36 -7.58 7.11
CA LEU A 419 17.63 -8.85 7.12
C LEU A 419 18.60 -10.04 7.28
N VAL A 420 18.49 -10.75 8.39
CA VAL A 420 19.28 -11.97 8.63
C VAL A 420 18.63 -13.21 8.01
N PRO A 421 19.41 -14.25 7.63
CA PRO A 421 18.87 -15.50 7.12
C PRO A 421 17.89 -16.17 8.07
N ASP A 422 16.73 -16.52 7.54
CA ASP A 422 15.64 -17.24 8.18
C ASP A 422 14.78 -17.86 7.07
N PRO A 423 14.58 -19.19 7.03
CA PRO A 423 13.80 -19.85 5.99
C PRO A 423 12.43 -19.23 5.72
N GLU A 424 11.78 -18.60 6.71
CA GLU A 424 10.47 -17.95 6.54
C GLU A 424 10.55 -16.58 5.86
N THR A 425 11.71 -15.93 5.89
CA THR A 425 11.90 -14.58 5.32
C THR A 425 12.98 -14.51 4.26
N ASP A 426 13.69 -15.61 3.98
CA ASP A 426 14.70 -15.68 2.93
C ASP A 426 14.10 -15.35 1.56
N PRO A 427 14.79 -14.57 0.72
CA PRO A 427 14.45 -14.46 -0.69
C PRO A 427 14.58 -15.83 -1.38
N VAL A 428 13.69 -16.12 -2.32
CA VAL A 428 13.77 -17.30 -3.19
C VAL A 428 14.29 -16.84 -4.54
N THR A 429 15.57 -16.44 -4.53
CA THR A 429 16.32 -15.92 -5.67
C THR A 429 17.81 -15.83 -5.32
N ASP A 430 18.69 -15.73 -6.31
CA ASP A 430 20.14 -15.52 -6.14
C ASP A 430 20.58 -14.04 -6.23
N ARG A 431 19.61 -13.12 -6.40
CA ARG A 431 19.86 -11.68 -6.61
C ARG A 431 20.53 -10.97 -5.42
N TYR A 432 20.28 -11.45 -4.20
CA TYR A 432 20.69 -10.77 -2.98
C TYR A 432 21.83 -11.53 -2.30
N PRO A 433 23.09 -11.13 -2.48
CA PRO A 433 24.19 -11.77 -1.77
C PRO A 433 24.12 -11.45 -0.27
N LEU A 434 24.70 -12.33 0.55
CA LEU A 434 24.99 -12.00 1.94
C LEU A 434 26.16 -11.02 2.00
N LEU A 435 25.94 -9.93 2.74
CA LEU A 435 26.95 -8.93 3.06
C LEU A 435 27.93 -9.49 4.11
N PRO A 436 29.13 -8.89 4.30
CA PRO A 436 30.13 -9.36 5.26
C PRO A 436 29.61 -9.51 6.70
N GLU A 437 28.61 -8.72 7.09
CA GLU A 437 27.92 -8.75 8.37
C GLU A 437 26.89 -9.89 8.51
N GLY A 438 26.63 -10.65 7.44
CA GLY A 438 25.76 -11.82 7.43
C GLY A 438 24.29 -11.55 7.13
N SER A 439 23.91 -10.32 6.78
CA SER A 439 22.57 -9.97 6.30
C SER A 439 22.49 -9.96 4.78
N TYR A 440 21.29 -10.11 4.22
CA TYR A 440 21.06 -9.90 2.78
C TYR A 440 21.30 -8.45 2.35
N ALA A 441 21.73 -8.25 1.11
CA ALA A 441 21.73 -6.94 0.47
C ALA A 441 20.29 -6.39 0.43
N HIS A 442 20.12 -5.14 0.87
CA HIS A 442 18.84 -4.42 0.87
C HIS A 442 18.70 -3.52 -0.36
N TYR A 443 19.46 -3.84 -1.41
CA TYR A 443 19.47 -3.14 -2.67
C TYR A 443 19.64 -4.14 -3.81
N ASP A 444 19.22 -3.74 -4.99
CA ASP A 444 19.42 -4.47 -6.24
C ASP A 444 20.20 -3.59 -7.23
N VAL A 445 21.15 -4.20 -7.94
CA VAL A 445 22.01 -3.50 -8.91
C VAL A 445 21.74 -4.08 -10.29
N VAL A 446 21.20 -3.25 -11.18
CA VAL A 446 20.59 -3.68 -12.45
C VAL A 446 21.33 -3.02 -13.61
N PRO A 447 22.07 -3.78 -14.42
CA PRO A 447 22.67 -3.26 -15.64
C PRO A 447 21.60 -3.12 -16.74
N TYR A 448 21.68 -2.02 -17.48
CA TYR A 448 20.93 -1.79 -18.70
C TYR A 448 21.91 -1.52 -19.85
N ASP A 449 21.61 -2.07 -21.02
CA ASP A 449 22.35 -1.90 -22.26
C ASP A 449 21.37 -1.55 -23.38
N PHE A 450 21.56 -0.38 -23.98
CA PHE A 450 20.70 0.16 -25.02
C PHE A 450 21.49 0.25 -26.33
N GLU A 451 21.00 -0.44 -27.37
CA GLU A 451 21.60 -0.40 -28.70
C GLU A 451 21.48 0.98 -29.34
N GLY A 452 22.36 1.28 -30.30
CA GLY A 452 22.32 2.55 -31.03
C GLY A 452 20.99 2.79 -31.76
N ALA A 453 20.54 4.04 -31.75
CA ALA A 453 19.35 4.54 -32.42
C ALA A 453 19.68 5.73 -33.32
N GLU A 454 19.00 5.84 -34.46
CA GLU A 454 19.04 7.06 -35.27
C GLU A 454 18.12 8.11 -34.65
N VAL A 455 18.71 9.16 -34.08
CA VAL A 455 17.97 10.28 -33.48
C VAL A 455 18.19 11.52 -34.34
N VAL A 456 17.10 12.17 -34.75
CA VAL A 456 17.19 13.40 -35.56
C VAL A 456 17.41 14.58 -34.64
N ASP A 457 18.43 15.38 -34.95
CA ASP A 457 18.71 16.64 -34.28
C ASP A 457 17.55 17.62 -34.49
N ALA A 458 16.80 17.88 -33.43
CA ALA A 458 15.62 18.74 -33.46
C ALA A 458 16.03 20.23 -33.46
N THR A 459 17.23 20.53 -32.98
CA THR A 459 17.75 21.86 -32.67
C THR A 459 19.18 22.06 -33.20
N PRO A 460 19.45 21.81 -34.50
CA PRO A 460 20.82 21.75 -35.04
C PRO A 460 21.59 23.07 -35.04
N SER A 461 20.93 24.15 -34.62
CA SER A 461 21.53 25.46 -34.42
C SER A 461 22.09 25.69 -33.01
N ASP A 462 21.77 24.84 -32.04
CA ASP A 462 22.13 24.98 -30.62
C ASP A 462 22.66 23.67 -30.02
N PRO A 463 23.92 23.27 -30.27
CA PRO A 463 24.46 21.99 -29.81
C PRO A 463 24.57 21.87 -28.28
N ASP A 464 24.34 22.96 -27.54
CA ASP A 464 24.35 22.93 -26.07
C ASP A 464 23.01 22.44 -25.49
N ASP A 465 21.96 22.29 -26.31
CA ASP A 465 20.64 21.77 -25.91
C ASP A 465 20.44 20.27 -26.19
N ASP A 466 21.48 19.61 -26.72
CA ASP A 466 21.49 18.18 -27.01
C ASP A 466 21.60 17.32 -25.74
N LEU A 467 20.52 17.28 -24.96
CA LEU A 467 20.44 16.57 -23.69
C LEU A 467 19.44 15.42 -23.76
N LEU A 468 19.92 14.23 -23.43
CA LEU A 468 19.08 13.07 -23.16
C LEU A 468 18.63 13.11 -21.70
N GLU A 469 17.31 13.14 -21.47
CA GLU A 469 16.70 12.98 -20.15
C GLU A 469 16.43 11.50 -19.89
N ILE A 470 17.10 10.94 -18.89
CA ILE A 470 16.84 9.58 -18.41
C ILE A 470 16.01 9.69 -17.13
N GLU A 471 14.85 9.06 -17.12
CA GLU A 471 13.98 8.90 -15.95
C GLU A 471 13.91 7.41 -15.60
N VAL A 472 14.11 7.10 -14.32
CA VAL A 472 13.96 5.75 -13.77
C VAL A 472 12.94 5.79 -12.63
N ARG A 473 11.95 4.91 -12.68
CA ARG A 473 10.90 4.79 -11.67
C ARG A 473 10.79 3.35 -11.18
N LEU A 474 10.68 3.17 -9.86
CA LEU A 474 10.21 1.91 -9.29
C LEU A 474 8.68 2.00 -9.21
N LEU A 475 8.00 1.29 -10.11
CA LEU A 475 6.55 1.22 -10.18
C LEU A 475 6.04 0.01 -9.40
N TYR A 476 4.88 0.12 -8.77
CA TYR A 476 4.23 -0.96 -8.04
C TYR A 476 2.76 -1.07 -8.38
N LEU A 477 2.34 -2.27 -8.72
CA LEU A 477 0.96 -2.63 -9.02
C LEU A 477 0.48 -3.69 -8.03
N VAL A 478 -0.70 -3.44 -7.47
CA VAL A 478 -1.46 -4.39 -6.65
C VAL A 478 -2.80 -4.64 -7.32
N ASN A 479 -3.26 -5.89 -7.23
CA ASN A 479 -4.41 -6.41 -7.97
C ASN A 479 -4.15 -6.37 -9.48
N THR A 480 -3.11 -7.07 -9.92
CA THR A 480 -2.81 -7.22 -11.35
C THR A 480 -4.02 -7.74 -12.12
N ASN A 481 -4.13 -7.39 -13.40
CA ASN A 481 -5.25 -7.85 -14.25
C ASN A 481 -5.35 -9.38 -14.27
N ALA A 482 -4.23 -10.09 -14.33
CA ALA A 482 -4.22 -11.56 -14.27
C ALA A 482 -4.86 -12.10 -12.98
N TYR A 483 -4.67 -11.43 -11.84
CA TYR A 483 -5.30 -11.83 -10.58
C TYR A 483 -6.80 -11.50 -10.56
N VAL A 484 -7.19 -10.31 -11.03
CA VAL A 484 -8.62 -9.93 -11.09
C VAL A 484 -9.39 -10.77 -12.12
N ASP A 485 -8.77 -11.09 -13.25
CA ASP A 485 -9.29 -12.03 -14.26
C ASP A 485 -9.50 -13.42 -13.64
N PHE A 486 -8.51 -13.91 -12.90
CA PHE A 486 -8.61 -15.18 -12.17
C PHE A 486 -9.77 -15.17 -11.17
N LEU A 487 -9.86 -14.12 -10.33
CA LEU A 487 -10.94 -13.99 -9.35
C LEU A 487 -12.33 -14.06 -10.00
N ALA A 488 -12.50 -13.49 -11.20
CA ALA A 488 -13.76 -13.55 -11.93
C ALA A 488 -14.00 -14.90 -12.61
N ALA A 489 -12.95 -15.49 -13.21
CA ALA A 489 -13.07 -16.71 -13.98
C ALA A 489 -13.26 -17.95 -13.09
N GLU A 490 -12.58 -18.01 -11.94
CA GLU A 490 -12.54 -19.19 -11.07
C GLU A 490 -13.56 -19.13 -9.92
N ASN A 491 -14.22 -17.98 -9.70
CA ASN A 491 -15.28 -17.90 -8.71
C ASN A 491 -16.57 -18.55 -9.24
N VAL A 492 -16.92 -19.68 -8.61
CA VAL A 492 -18.16 -20.44 -8.81
C VAL A 492 -19.05 -20.44 -7.56
N THR A 493 -18.64 -19.73 -6.50
CA THR A 493 -19.35 -19.65 -5.21
C THR A 493 -20.41 -18.57 -5.21
N ASN A 494 -20.06 -17.39 -5.70
CA ASN A 494 -20.94 -16.22 -5.76
C ASN A 494 -20.51 -15.28 -6.90
N ASP A 495 -21.04 -14.06 -6.95
CA ASP A 495 -20.74 -13.08 -8.00
C ASP A 495 -19.65 -12.07 -7.61
N ALA A 496 -18.94 -12.25 -6.49
CA ALA A 496 -17.93 -11.29 -6.01
C ALA A 496 -16.77 -11.10 -7.01
N GLY A 497 -16.36 -12.18 -7.69
CA GLY A 497 -15.32 -12.14 -8.73
C GLY A 497 -15.75 -11.30 -9.95
N GLU A 498 -16.95 -11.53 -10.47
CA GLU A 498 -17.50 -10.77 -11.59
C GLU A 498 -17.72 -9.29 -11.23
N ARG A 499 -18.20 -9.03 -9.99
CA ARG A 499 -18.36 -7.66 -9.47
C ARG A 499 -17.02 -6.91 -9.44
N VAL A 500 -15.97 -7.49 -8.86
CA VAL A 500 -14.68 -6.81 -8.79
C VAL A 500 -14.06 -6.61 -10.18
N LYS A 501 -14.21 -7.58 -11.08
CA LYS A 501 -13.75 -7.42 -12.47
C LYS A 501 -14.43 -6.27 -13.19
N THR A 502 -15.75 -6.15 -13.04
CA THR A 502 -16.52 -5.03 -13.61
C THR A 502 -16.00 -3.69 -13.09
N LEU A 503 -15.76 -3.58 -11.78
CA LEU A 503 -15.25 -2.35 -11.16
C LEU A 503 -13.85 -1.95 -11.67
N PHE A 504 -13.00 -2.93 -11.95
CA PHE A 504 -11.68 -2.71 -12.55
C PHE A 504 -11.80 -2.29 -14.02
N ASP A 505 -12.64 -2.97 -14.80
CA ASP A 505 -12.86 -2.68 -16.23
C ASP A 505 -13.43 -1.28 -16.45
N ASP A 506 -14.41 -0.87 -15.63
CA ASP A 506 -15.04 0.46 -15.70
C ASP A 506 -14.04 1.61 -15.48
N ARG A 507 -12.90 1.32 -14.85
CA ARG A 507 -11.82 2.26 -14.58
C ARG A 507 -10.59 2.07 -15.47
N GLY A 508 -10.60 1.08 -16.35
CA GLY A 508 -9.48 0.75 -17.22
C GLY A 508 -8.29 0.11 -16.49
N GLY A 509 -8.52 -0.59 -15.38
CA GLY A 509 -7.48 -1.27 -14.59
C GLY A 509 -6.84 -0.40 -13.49
N ALA A 510 -6.04 -1.03 -12.64
CA ALA A 510 -5.37 -0.35 -11.53
C ALA A 510 -4.08 0.33 -12.02
N PRO A 511 -3.91 1.66 -11.85
CA PRO A 511 -2.66 2.32 -12.20
C PRO A 511 -1.55 1.96 -11.20
N PRO A 512 -0.29 1.85 -11.65
CA PRO A 512 0.82 1.65 -10.74
C PRO A 512 1.10 2.89 -9.88
N VAL A 513 1.61 2.64 -8.68
CA VAL A 513 2.09 3.65 -7.73
C VAL A 513 3.61 3.75 -7.84
N VAL A 514 4.15 4.98 -7.79
CA VAL A 514 5.60 5.22 -7.79
C VAL A 514 6.14 5.04 -6.36
N LEU A 515 7.05 4.10 -6.18
CA LEU A 515 7.72 3.81 -4.90
C LEU A 515 9.06 4.53 -4.73
N GLY A 516 9.65 4.98 -5.84
CA GLY A 516 10.91 5.71 -5.90
C GLY A 516 11.17 6.17 -7.33
N ARG A 517 11.95 7.24 -7.49
CA ARG A 517 12.33 7.76 -8.82
C ARG A 517 13.65 8.52 -8.77
N ALA A 518 14.35 8.52 -9.90
CA ALA A 518 15.50 9.39 -10.14
C ALA A 518 15.51 9.82 -11.60
N SER A 519 16.13 10.97 -11.89
CA SER A 519 16.36 11.42 -13.25
C SER A 519 17.74 12.05 -13.41
N LEU A 520 18.26 11.99 -14.63
CA LEU A 520 19.56 12.55 -15.02
C LEU A 520 19.45 13.15 -16.42
N GLN A 521 20.18 14.23 -16.67
CA GLN A 521 20.38 14.77 -18.02
C GLN A 521 21.83 14.53 -18.46
N ILE A 522 22.00 13.97 -19.65
CA ILE A 522 23.31 13.60 -20.20
C ILE A 522 23.46 14.20 -21.60
N PRO A 523 24.60 14.81 -21.94
CA PRO A 523 24.89 15.22 -23.31
C PRO A 523 24.76 14.08 -24.31
N LEU A 524 24.00 14.31 -25.38
CA LEU A 524 23.75 13.39 -26.47
C LEU A 524 24.54 13.83 -27.71
N THR A 525 25.20 12.88 -28.37
CA THR A 525 25.97 13.09 -29.59
C THR A 525 25.56 12.06 -30.64
N GLY A 526 26.13 12.12 -31.85
CA GLY A 526 25.80 11.16 -32.90
C GLY A 526 24.42 11.37 -33.53
N LEU A 527 23.83 12.55 -33.34
CA LEU A 527 22.54 12.93 -33.94
C LEU A 527 22.64 13.08 -35.46
N VAL A 528 21.56 12.75 -36.15
CA VAL A 528 21.43 12.85 -37.59
C VAL A 528 20.82 14.21 -37.94
N PRO A 529 21.35 14.96 -38.92
CA PRO A 529 20.75 16.23 -39.33
C PRO A 529 19.31 16.04 -39.83
N PRO A 530 18.40 17.00 -39.58
CA PRO A 530 17.05 16.93 -40.12
C PRO A 530 17.09 16.90 -41.65
N ALA A 531 16.22 16.09 -42.26
CA ALA A 531 16.21 15.87 -43.70
C ALA A 531 16.10 17.21 -44.46
N GLY A 532 17.22 17.65 -45.05
CA GLY A 532 17.26 18.85 -45.86
C GLY A 532 16.41 18.69 -47.10
N GLY A 533 15.34 19.48 -47.20
CA GLY A 533 14.67 19.72 -48.47
C GLY A 533 15.70 20.25 -49.47
N SER A 534 16.08 19.40 -50.42
CA SER A 534 16.96 19.77 -51.52
C SER A 534 16.28 20.84 -52.37
N SER A 535 16.49 22.11 -52.05
CA SER A 535 16.41 23.16 -53.06
C SER A 535 17.66 23.03 -53.94
N THR A 536 17.56 22.25 -55.01
CA THR A 536 18.50 22.32 -56.13
C THR A 536 18.39 23.70 -56.77
N GLY A 537 19.07 24.69 -56.18
CA GLY A 537 19.45 25.92 -56.85
C GLY A 537 20.55 25.59 -57.85
N GLY A 538 20.15 25.10 -59.02
CA GLY A 538 21.04 24.91 -60.15
C GLY A 538 21.55 26.26 -60.64
N ALA A 539 22.71 26.69 -60.15
CA ALA A 539 23.50 27.74 -60.77
C ALA A 539 24.19 27.15 -62.00
N SER A 540 23.54 27.28 -63.17
CA SER A 540 24.21 27.10 -64.46
C SER A 540 24.89 28.41 -64.85
N ASP A 541 26.20 28.41 -64.72
CA ASP A 541 27.10 29.40 -65.28
C ASP A 541 27.11 29.26 -66.81
N GLY A 542 26.78 30.34 -67.52
CA GLY A 542 26.51 30.31 -68.95
C GLY A 542 26.66 31.69 -69.58
N GLY A 543 27.88 32.22 -69.56
CA GLY A 543 28.23 33.41 -70.34
C GLY A 543 28.42 33.09 -71.82
N THR A 544 27.58 33.66 -72.69
CA THR A 544 28.01 34.24 -73.98
C THR A 544 26.91 35.14 -74.58
N THR A 545 27.32 36.40 -74.78
CA THR A 545 26.89 37.44 -75.72
C THR A 545 25.90 37.11 -76.86
N GLY A 546 24.92 37.99 -77.08
CA GLY A 546 24.52 38.38 -78.45
C GLY A 546 23.04 38.64 -78.74
N ALA A 547 22.66 39.92 -78.75
CA ALA A 547 21.75 40.60 -79.70
C ALA A 547 20.24 40.27 -79.77
N SER A 548 19.46 41.33 -79.48
CA SER A 548 18.32 41.87 -80.26
C SER A 548 17.03 41.07 -80.43
N GLY A 549 15.91 41.66 -79.99
CA GLY A 549 14.57 41.23 -80.43
C GLY A 549 13.44 41.79 -79.57
N ASP A 550 12.89 42.92 -80.01
CA ASP A 550 11.69 43.60 -79.51
C ASP A 550 10.40 42.76 -79.69
N THR A 551 9.41 42.97 -78.81
CA THR A 551 7.93 43.03 -79.05
C THR A 551 7.04 42.49 -77.91
N THR A 552 6.48 43.46 -77.17
CA THR A 552 5.06 43.71 -76.82
C THR A 552 3.98 42.61 -76.69
N ALA A 553 3.13 42.86 -75.67
CA ALA A 553 1.67 42.67 -75.55
C ALA A 553 1.17 41.26 -75.14
N SER A 554 0.04 41.07 -74.45
CA SER A 554 -0.90 41.89 -73.66
C SER A 554 -2.02 40.92 -73.22
N SER A 555 -2.52 41.08 -71.99
CA SER A 555 -3.91 40.88 -71.54
C SER A 555 -4.65 39.53 -71.69
N GLY A 556 -5.31 39.13 -70.59
CA GLY A 556 -6.55 38.34 -70.62
C GLY A 556 -6.75 37.43 -69.40
N THR A 557 -6.96 37.95 -68.19
CA THR A 557 -8.24 37.96 -67.42
C THR A 557 -9.12 36.70 -67.41
N GLY A 558 -9.45 36.25 -66.19
CA GLY A 558 -10.67 35.51 -65.83
C GLY A 558 -10.45 34.60 -64.59
N THR A 559 -10.50 35.10 -63.36
CA THR A 559 -11.64 35.08 -62.40
C THR A 559 -12.28 33.69 -62.19
N GLY A 560 -12.45 33.13 -60.99
CA GLY A 560 -12.31 33.72 -59.66
C GLY A 560 -12.65 32.74 -58.53
N THR A 561 -12.24 33.16 -57.32
CA THR A 561 -12.96 33.13 -56.02
C THR A 561 -13.30 31.78 -55.40
N GLY A 562 -13.00 31.47 -54.13
CA GLY A 562 -12.57 32.19 -52.90
C GLY A 562 -12.97 31.26 -51.73
N GLY A 563 -12.56 31.34 -50.47
CA GLY A 563 -11.64 32.10 -49.61
C GLY A 563 -11.45 31.24 -48.33
N THR A 564 -10.31 31.18 -47.62
CA THR A 564 -9.73 32.19 -46.69
C THR A 564 -10.67 32.49 -45.51
N ASP A 565 -10.32 32.51 -44.22
CA ASP A 565 -9.08 32.53 -43.43
C ASP A 565 -9.46 32.03 -42.00
N GLY A 566 -8.58 31.56 -41.11
CA GLY A 566 -7.45 32.28 -40.48
C GLY A 566 -7.97 33.37 -39.52
N MET A 567 -7.44 33.65 -38.33
CA MET A 567 -6.25 33.21 -37.62
C MET A 567 -6.29 33.91 -36.23
N ALA A 568 -5.56 33.33 -35.27
CA ALA A 568 -4.72 34.00 -34.28
C ALA A 568 -5.29 34.68 -33.00
N MET A 569 -4.56 34.34 -31.94
CA MET A 569 -4.48 34.87 -30.58
C MET A 569 -4.03 36.34 -30.51
N GLU A 570 -4.33 37.02 -29.39
CA GLU A 570 -3.29 37.75 -28.64
C GLU A 570 -3.70 38.12 -27.18
N THR A 571 -2.68 38.05 -26.32
CA THR A 571 -2.29 38.73 -25.06
C THR A 571 -3.17 39.80 -24.36
N GLY A 572 -3.02 39.91 -23.02
CA GLY A 572 -3.39 41.13 -22.26
C GLY A 572 -3.49 41.01 -20.72
N ARG A 573 -2.79 41.90 -19.99
CA ARG A 573 -2.58 42.02 -18.51
C ARG A 573 -3.78 42.62 -17.71
N GLY A 574 -3.79 42.47 -16.37
CA GLY A 574 -4.38 43.49 -15.47
C GLY A 574 -4.71 43.06 -14.02
N CYS A 575 -4.14 43.77 -13.03
CA CYS A 575 -4.40 43.67 -11.58
C CYS A 575 -5.79 44.18 -11.14
N GLY A 576 -6.29 43.71 -9.98
CA GLY A 576 -7.36 44.37 -9.22
C GLY A 576 -7.76 43.63 -7.93
N CYS A 577 -7.42 44.22 -6.78
CA CYS A 577 -7.88 43.80 -5.46
C CYS A 577 -9.35 44.20 -5.22
N ASP A 578 -10.15 43.39 -4.52
CA ASP A 578 -11.09 43.92 -3.53
C ASP A 578 -11.60 42.86 -2.54
N ALA A 579 -11.63 43.27 -1.28
CA ALA A 579 -12.04 42.49 -0.12
C ALA A 579 -13.57 42.54 0.07
N ARG A 580 -14.16 41.43 0.54
CA ARG A 580 -15.41 41.50 1.32
C ARG A 580 -15.57 40.31 2.27
N ALA A 581 -15.50 40.63 3.56
CA ALA A 581 -15.86 39.79 4.69
C ALA A 581 -17.40 39.76 4.90
N PRO A 582 -17.94 38.89 5.78
CA PRO A 582 -19.26 38.27 5.65
C PRO A 582 -20.36 38.96 6.47
N ALA A 583 -21.62 38.58 6.21
CA ALA A 583 -22.80 38.98 6.97
C ALA A 583 -23.81 37.79 7.06
N PRO A 584 -24.78 37.79 7.99
CA PRO A 584 -24.72 36.91 9.16
C PRO A 584 -25.89 35.91 9.28
N SER A 585 -25.69 34.99 10.23
CA SER A 585 -26.63 34.04 10.86
C SER A 585 -28.09 34.49 11.01
N ALA A 586 -29.01 33.56 10.72
CA ALA A 586 -30.41 33.59 11.18
C ALA A 586 -30.72 32.32 12.03
N PRO A 587 -31.52 32.43 13.10
CA PRO A 587 -31.68 31.39 14.12
C PRO A 587 -32.82 30.42 13.81
N MET A 588 -32.63 29.13 14.08
CA MET A 588 -33.74 28.17 14.15
C MET A 588 -34.44 28.25 15.51
N LEU A 589 -35.74 28.49 15.44
CA LEU A 589 -36.68 28.55 16.56
C LEU A 589 -36.95 27.16 17.14
N ALA A 590 -36.80 27.07 18.45
CA ALA A 590 -37.36 26.01 19.28
C ALA A 590 -38.90 26.03 19.19
N SER A 591 -39.51 24.84 19.08
CA SER A 591 -40.92 24.63 19.34
C SER A 591 -41.09 23.44 20.28
N VAL A 592 -41.26 23.78 21.56
CA VAL A 592 -41.81 22.90 22.58
C VAL A 592 -43.34 23.00 22.49
N ALA A 593 -44.02 21.85 22.33
CA ALA A 593 -45.41 21.71 22.74
C ALA A 593 -45.64 20.31 23.31
N VAL A 594 -46.39 20.30 24.40
CA VAL A 594 -46.50 19.28 25.43
C VAL A 594 -47.95 18.74 25.44
N LEU A 595 -48.09 17.47 25.84
CA LEU A 595 -49.29 16.79 26.40
C LEU A 595 -50.48 16.45 25.46
N LEU A 596 -50.82 15.16 25.34
CA LEU A 596 -51.89 14.55 26.16
C LEU A 596 -52.04 13.03 25.95
N ALA A 597 -52.44 12.37 27.04
CA ALA A 597 -52.53 10.93 27.24
C ALA A 597 -53.67 10.23 26.48
N GLY A 598 -53.48 8.93 26.21
CA GLY A 598 -54.54 8.04 25.72
C GLY A 598 -54.23 6.56 25.93
N ARG A 599 -54.36 6.06 27.16
CA ARG A 599 -54.46 4.62 27.46
C ARG A 599 -55.66 4.00 26.73
N ARG A 600 -55.47 2.87 26.04
CA ARG A 600 -56.46 1.76 26.03
C ARG A 600 -55.85 0.39 25.72
N ARG A 601 -55.95 -0.49 26.71
CA ARG A 601 -55.80 -1.96 26.63
C ARG A 601 -57.01 -2.59 25.92
N ARG A 602 -56.79 -3.64 25.11
CA ARG A 602 -57.43 -4.99 25.10
C ARG A 602 -57.11 -5.69 23.76
N ARG A 603 -56.31 -6.77 23.76
CA ARG A 603 -56.63 -8.21 23.97
C ARG A 603 -57.21 -8.93 22.74
N ARG A 604 -56.47 -9.98 22.33
CA ARG A 604 -56.86 -11.27 21.72
C ARG A 604 -57.44 -11.24 20.30
N ARG A 605 -56.73 -11.84 19.34
CA ARG A 605 -56.67 -13.30 19.14
C ARG A 605 -55.32 -13.69 18.60
#